data_AF-A0A2V9PF21-F1
#
_entry.id   AF-A0A2V9PF21-F1
#
_cell.length_a   1.000
_cell.length_b   1.000
_cell.length_c   1.000
_cell.angle_alpha   90.00
_cell.angle_beta   90.00
_cell.angle_gamma   90.00
#
_symmetry.space_group_name_H-M   'P 1'
#
loop_
_entity.id
_entity.type
_entity.pdbx_description
1 polymer ?
#
loop_
_entity_poly.entity_id
_entity_poly.type
_entity_poly.pdbx_seq_one_letter_code
_entity_poly.pdbx_strand_id
1 'polypeptide(L)'
;MGAKGRYLEAMQRADERDAARAAKKDRAQKRAQARAHAASVQSSPVQTDQDVLASVPSTAAQVGGESQPETQTKPGRKTCLYHKGQNRPMDSHGCCKATIDSIRFSSRMPADVDLDDVARVQAIIDSGVIKRALTKAELAARREERGTATALKEVANANNKPVVLTPKPDLPDGVNFFDQNQARYLGKCVLMRGMNFAAGVSDAYPKLSPYEAGVLANAAEHDPNVRAAIEQEASQRGLGDSDKQIFVGLLWKHATSLRPQDYQDRGTAMRILSKVFIEQQAQQQQPVSLHIEGISEGLARMGLTPDVLATVPAMVSAEMPDLKDEDFEKEEDE
;
A
#
# COMPACT_ATOMS: atom_id res chain seq x y z
N MET A 1 -2.26 44.95 -25.47
CA MET A 1 -1.68 43.59 -25.37
C MET A 1 -2.26 42.70 -26.46
N GLY A 2 -1.43 42.11 -27.32
CA GLY A 2 -1.88 41.22 -28.39
C GLY A 2 -2.46 39.90 -27.85
N ALA A 3 -3.24 39.18 -28.68
CA ALA A 3 -3.84 37.90 -28.31
C ALA A 3 -2.80 36.87 -27.81
N LYS A 4 -1.60 36.88 -28.39
CA LYS A 4 -0.45 36.06 -27.95
C LYS A 4 0.00 36.36 -26.51
N GLY A 5 -0.08 37.61 -26.07
CA GLY A 5 0.26 38.00 -24.69
C GLY A 5 -0.76 37.49 -23.67
N ARG A 6 -2.06 37.56 -24.00
CA ARG A 6 -3.13 37.03 -23.15
C ARG A 6 -3.05 35.51 -22.98
N TYR A 7 -2.64 34.79 -24.03
CA TYR A 7 -2.44 33.34 -23.96
C TYR A 7 -1.28 32.96 -23.02
N LEU A 8 -0.12 33.63 -23.16
CA LEU A 8 1.04 33.36 -22.30
C LEU A 8 0.76 33.68 -20.82
N GLU A 9 0.04 34.77 -20.55
CA GLU A 9 -0.36 35.13 -19.19
C GLU A 9 -1.37 34.12 -18.59
N ALA A 10 -2.30 33.61 -19.41
CA ALA A 10 -3.22 32.56 -18.98
C ALA A 10 -2.51 31.25 -18.66
N MET A 11 -1.49 30.89 -19.45
CA MET A 11 -0.67 29.70 -19.23
C MET A 11 0.14 29.81 -17.93
N GLN A 12 0.79 30.96 -17.68
CA GLN A 12 1.52 31.20 -16.43
C GLN A 12 0.60 31.12 -15.20
N ARG A 13 -0.61 31.69 -15.27
CA ARG A 13 -1.58 31.57 -14.16
C ARG A 13 -2.06 30.14 -13.94
N ALA A 14 -2.09 29.29 -14.97
CA ALA A 14 -2.43 27.88 -14.83
C ALA A 14 -1.30 27.14 -14.11
N ASP A 15 -0.05 27.35 -14.53
CA ASP A 15 1.14 26.76 -13.91
C ASP A 15 1.28 27.17 -12.43
N GLU A 16 1.04 28.45 -12.12
CA GLU A 16 1.03 28.95 -10.74
C GLU A 16 -0.06 28.28 -9.88
N ARG A 17 -1.25 28.04 -10.44
CA ARG A 17 -2.34 27.36 -9.73
C ARG A 17 -2.00 25.91 -9.44
N ASP A 18 -1.38 25.21 -10.38
CA ASP A 18 -0.99 23.82 -10.20
C ASP A 18 0.21 23.68 -9.25
N ALA A 19 1.18 24.60 -9.31
CA ALA A 19 2.24 24.71 -8.31
C ALA A 19 1.68 24.96 -6.90
N ALA A 20 0.68 25.84 -6.76
CA ALA A 20 0.01 26.09 -5.48
C ALA A 20 -0.75 24.87 -4.95
N ARG A 21 -1.39 24.09 -5.83
CA ARG A 21 -2.06 22.82 -5.47
C ARG A 21 -1.05 21.76 -5.03
N ALA A 22 0.07 21.63 -5.74
CA ALA A 22 1.16 20.72 -5.38
C ALA A 22 1.75 21.08 -4.00
N ALA A 23 2.03 22.36 -3.74
CA ALA A 23 2.53 22.84 -2.45
C ALA A 23 1.52 22.59 -1.31
N LYS A 24 0.21 22.73 -1.57
CA LYS A 24 -0.84 22.41 -0.59
C LYS A 24 -0.91 20.91 -0.29
N LYS A 25 -0.72 20.05 -1.28
CA LYS A 25 -0.67 18.60 -1.13
C LYS A 25 0.57 18.16 -0.32
N ASP A 26 1.74 18.72 -0.60
CA ASP A 26 2.98 18.46 0.15
C ASP A 26 2.84 18.88 1.62
N ARG A 27 2.27 20.07 1.90
CA ARG A 27 1.99 20.51 3.28
C ARG A 27 1.00 19.58 4.01
N ALA A 28 0.01 19.05 3.31
CA ALA A 28 -0.95 18.10 3.89
C ALA A 28 -0.27 16.75 4.21
N GLN A 29 0.58 16.25 3.30
CA GLN A 29 1.36 15.03 3.52
C GLN A 29 2.34 15.18 4.69
N LYS A 30 3.08 16.29 4.78
CA LYS A 30 3.97 16.59 5.93
C LYS A 30 3.21 16.63 7.26
N ARG A 31 2.00 17.20 7.28
CA ARG A 31 1.13 17.19 8.47
C ARG A 31 0.65 15.77 8.82
N ALA A 32 0.31 14.95 7.83
CA ALA A 32 -0.10 13.57 8.06
C ALA A 32 1.06 12.73 8.62
N GLN A 33 2.27 12.86 8.06
CA GLN A 33 3.48 12.21 8.55
C GLN A 33 3.82 12.64 9.99
N ALA A 34 3.79 13.94 10.28
CA ALA A 34 4.02 14.44 11.64
C ALA A 34 3.00 13.88 12.66
N ARG A 35 1.74 13.72 12.25
CA ARG A 35 0.70 13.10 13.09
C ARG A 35 0.93 11.60 13.31
N ALA A 36 1.39 10.89 12.29
CA ALA A 36 1.73 9.46 12.40
C ALA A 36 2.92 9.26 13.36
N HIS A 37 3.97 10.08 13.25
CA HIS A 37 5.10 10.05 14.20
C HIS A 37 4.66 10.38 15.63
N ALA A 38 3.79 11.38 15.83
CA ALA A 38 3.29 11.72 17.16
C ALA A 38 2.43 10.61 17.80
N ALA A 39 1.72 9.81 17.00
CA ALA A 39 0.95 8.67 17.48
C ALA A 39 1.86 7.50 17.90
N SER A 40 2.94 7.23 17.15
CA SER A 40 3.92 6.18 17.47
C SER A 40 4.66 6.44 18.80
N VAL A 41 4.94 7.71 19.13
CA VAL A 41 5.64 8.09 20.37
C VAL A 41 4.73 8.03 21.63
N GLN A 42 3.40 7.90 21.47
CA GLN A 42 2.47 7.83 22.61
C GLN A 42 2.05 6.41 23.01
N SER A 43 2.47 5.38 22.28
CA SER A 43 2.11 3.98 22.54
C SER A 43 3.17 3.16 23.27
N SER A 44 4.18 3.78 23.91
CA SER A 44 5.06 3.05 24.82
C SER A 44 4.29 2.66 26.09
N PRO A 45 4.20 1.36 26.43
CA PRO A 45 3.48 0.90 27.62
C PRO A 45 4.19 1.36 28.89
N VAL A 46 3.43 1.98 29.79
CA VAL A 46 3.83 2.27 31.17
C VAL A 46 3.99 0.93 31.88
N GLN A 47 5.23 0.50 32.15
CA GLN A 47 5.52 -0.57 33.10
C GLN A 47 5.21 -0.04 34.51
N THR A 48 4.13 -0.52 35.10
CA THR A 48 3.83 -0.43 36.53
C THR A 48 4.64 -1.49 37.27
N ASP A 49 5.67 -1.06 38.01
CA ASP A 49 6.33 -1.86 39.04
C ASP A 49 5.54 -1.77 40.36
N GLN A 50 5.25 -2.93 40.94
CA GLN A 50 4.90 -3.10 42.35
C GLN A 50 5.81 -4.18 42.96
N ASP A 51 6.53 -3.77 43.99
CA ASP A 51 7.46 -4.52 44.85
C ASP A 51 6.85 -5.79 45.49
N VAL A 52 7.71 -6.77 45.85
CA VAL A 52 8.12 -7.09 47.25
C VAL A 52 8.93 -8.42 47.36
N LEU A 53 10.18 -8.27 47.83
CA LEU A 53 11.06 -9.13 48.66
C LEU A 53 11.64 -10.49 48.17
N ALA A 54 12.98 -10.57 48.00
CA ALA A 54 13.91 -11.17 48.98
C ALA A 54 15.40 -11.25 48.50
N SER A 55 16.31 -10.68 49.30
CA SER A 55 17.65 -11.17 49.70
C SER A 55 18.90 -11.24 48.76
N VAL A 56 19.77 -10.21 48.84
CA VAL A 56 21.26 -10.11 49.15
C VAL A 56 22.30 -11.15 48.58
N PRO A 57 23.64 -10.89 48.38
CA PRO A 57 24.46 -9.68 48.10
C PRO A 57 25.48 -9.77 46.90
N SER A 58 26.04 -8.59 46.55
CA SER A 58 27.42 -8.24 46.12
C SER A 58 28.23 -9.09 45.13
N THR A 59 28.66 -8.46 44.02
CA THR A 59 30.09 -8.19 43.76
C THR A 59 30.29 -7.11 42.68
N ALA A 60 31.36 -6.33 42.83
CA ALA A 60 31.69 -5.14 42.06
C ALA A 60 32.32 -5.43 40.69
N ALA A 61 32.08 -4.55 39.70
CA ALA A 61 33.10 -4.08 38.75
C ALA A 61 32.56 -2.88 37.93
N GLN A 62 33.43 -1.88 37.76
CA GLN A 62 33.25 -0.70 36.91
C GLN A 62 33.03 -1.05 35.44
N VAL A 63 32.37 -0.17 34.69
CA VAL A 63 32.89 0.58 33.51
C VAL A 63 31.71 1.07 32.65
N GLY A 64 31.74 2.35 32.28
CA GLY A 64 31.06 2.86 31.07
C GLY A 64 29.87 3.77 31.34
N GLY A 65 30.09 5.08 31.23
CA GLY A 65 29.04 6.09 31.30
C GLY A 65 28.12 6.04 30.07
N GLU A 66 26.82 5.91 30.32
CA GLU A 66 25.77 6.20 29.36
C GLU A 66 25.03 7.47 29.79
N SER A 67 25.11 8.46 28.91
CA SER A 67 24.39 9.73 28.96
C SER A 67 22.89 9.47 28.92
N GLN A 68 22.19 9.69 30.02
CA GLN A 68 20.73 9.74 30.05
C GLN A 68 20.21 10.83 29.10
N PRO A 69 19.21 10.56 28.24
CA PRO A 69 18.52 11.61 27.51
C PRO A 69 17.63 12.38 28.48
N GLU A 70 17.84 13.70 28.56
CA GLU A 70 16.98 14.64 29.26
C GLU A 70 15.52 14.43 28.86
N THR A 71 14.70 13.99 29.81
CA THR A 71 13.24 13.98 29.71
C THR A 71 12.74 15.40 29.50
N GLN A 72 12.47 15.78 28.25
CA GLN A 72 11.72 16.99 27.93
C GLN A 72 10.31 16.88 28.53
N THR A 73 10.11 17.55 29.67
CA THR A 73 8.79 17.84 30.23
C THR A 73 7.92 18.48 29.16
N LYS A 74 6.95 17.71 28.63
CA LYS A 74 5.93 18.21 27.71
C LYS A 74 5.26 19.42 28.36
N PRO A 75 5.24 20.61 27.72
CA PRO A 75 4.59 21.78 28.28
C PRO A 75 3.12 21.45 28.53
N GLY A 76 2.66 21.67 29.78
CA GLY A 76 1.28 21.38 30.18
C GLY A 76 0.28 21.96 29.18
N ARG A 77 -0.68 21.14 28.77
CA ARG A 77 -1.71 21.55 27.79
C ARG A 77 -2.43 22.78 28.32
N LYS A 78 -2.24 23.92 27.65
CA LYS A 78 -2.91 25.17 28.00
C LYS A 78 -4.42 24.97 27.83
N THR A 79 -5.20 25.27 28.85
CA THR A 79 -6.67 25.18 28.84
C THR A 79 -7.28 26.45 28.27
N CYS A 80 -8.39 26.33 27.54
CA CYS A 80 -9.12 27.47 26.97
C CYS A 80 -9.48 28.52 28.03
N LEU A 81 -9.24 29.81 27.73
CA LEU A 81 -9.52 30.94 28.63
C LEU A 81 -11.01 31.11 28.96
N TYR A 82 -11.90 30.72 28.06
CA TYR A 82 -13.36 30.87 28.20
C TYR A 82 -14.02 29.71 28.95
N HIS A 83 -13.35 28.56 29.04
CA HIS A 83 -13.90 27.35 29.66
C HIS A 83 -12.93 26.80 30.72
N LYS A 84 -12.42 27.70 31.57
CA LYS A 84 -11.57 27.32 32.72
C LYS A 84 -12.40 26.40 33.63
N GLY A 85 -12.02 25.13 33.70
CA GLY A 85 -12.71 24.08 34.46
C GLY A 85 -13.26 22.92 33.64
N GLN A 86 -13.46 23.08 32.33
CA GLN A 86 -13.92 21.98 31.46
C GLN A 86 -12.79 21.23 30.74
N ASN A 87 -11.53 21.53 31.08
CA ASN A 87 -10.32 20.96 30.45
C ASN A 87 -10.37 20.93 28.91
N ARG A 88 -11.04 21.91 28.29
CA ARG A 88 -11.11 21.99 26.82
C ARG A 88 -9.73 22.41 26.29
N PRO A 89 -9.17 21.67 25.31
CA PRO A 89 -7.89 22.02 24.75
C PRO A 89 -7.98 23.38 24.07
N MET A 90 -7.00 24.23 24.37
CA MET A 90 -6.83 25.52 23.72
C MET A 90 -6.36 25.31 22.28
N ASP A 91 -6.99 26.03 21.35
CA ASP A 91 -6.53 26.11 19.95
C ASP A 91 -5.74 27.43 19.78
N SER A 92 -5.75 28.06 18.60
CA SER A 92 -5.13 29.37 18.40
C SER A 92 -5.81 30.50 19.22
N HIS A 93 -5.03 31.54 19.55
CA HIS A 93 -5.50 32.78 20.20
C HIS A 93 -6.13 32.65 21.60
N GLY A 94 -5.92 31.56 22.33
CA GLY A 94 -6.44 31.45 23.71
C GLY A 94 -7.85 30.87 23.84
N CYS A 95 -8.51 30.62 22.71
CA CYS A 95 -9.90 30.17 22.64
C CYS A 95 -10.00 28.66 22.36
N CYS A 96 -11.17 28.07 22.63
CA CYS A 96 -11.46 26.72 22.16
C CYS A 96 -12.02 26.80 20.73
N LYS A 97 -11.90 25.69 19.99
CA LYS A 97 -12.34 25.59 18.60
C LYS A 97 -13.78 26.05 18.37
N ALA A 98 -14.70 25.72 19.29
CA ALA A 98 -16.10 26.12 19.19
C ALA A 98 -16.29 27.65 19.19
N THR A 99 -15.52 28.38 20.01
CA THR A 99 -15.56 29.84 20.06
C THR A 99 -14.91 30.47 18.83
N ILE A 100 -13.87 29.85 18.28
CA ILE A 100 -13.23 30.31 17.03
C ILE A 100 -14.19 30.13 15.85
N ASP A 101 -14.86 28.98 15.77
CA ASP A 101 -15.84 28.71 14.73
C ASP A 101 -17.04 29.65 14.85
N SER A 102 -17.56 29.91 16.06
CA SER A 102 -18.65 30.86 16.24
C SER A 102 -18.27 32.27 15.78
N ILE A 103 -17.05 32.74 16.08
CA ILE A 103 -16.57 34.05 15.60
C ILE A 103 -16.47 34.06 14.07
N ARG A 104 -15.95 32.99 13.45
CA ARG A 104 -15.86 32.89 11.98
C ARG A 104 -17.22 32.89 11.29
N PHE A 105 -18.22 32.28 11.91
CA PHE A 105 -19.57 32.20 11.34
C PHE A 105 -20.40 33.45 11.65
N SER A 106 -20.22 34.09 12.80
CA SER A 106 -20.90 35.34 13.14
C SER A 106 -20.32 36.56 12.41
N SER A 107 -19.02 36.55 12.07
CA SER A 107 -18.37 37.62 11.31
C SER A 107 -18.65 37.54 9.80
N ARG A 108 -19.31 36.48 9.32
CA ARG A 108 -19.99 36.50 8.03
C ARG A 108 -21.31 37.25 8.23
N MET A 109 -21.22 38.59 8.26
CA MET A 109 -22.38 39.43 7.97
C MET A 109 -23.04 38.84 6.70
N PRO A 110 -24.34 38.51 6.71
CA PRO A 110 -25.04 38.23 5.47
C PRO A 110 -24.85 39.49 4.62
N ALA A 111 -24.19 39.36 3.47
CA ALA A 111 -24.19 40.41 2.47
C ALA A 111 -25.65 40.81 2.25
N ASP A 112 -25.96 42.10 2.38
CA ASP A 112 -27.30 42.68 2.32
C ASP A 112 -28.23 41.83 1.44
N VAL A 113 -29.01 40.96 2.09
CA VAL A 113 -29.97 40.13 1.38
C VAL A 113 -31.20 41.00 1.30
N ASP A 114 -31.35 41.71 0.19
CA ASP A 114 -32.55 42.46 -0.12
C ASP A 114 -33.76 41.51 0.04
N LEU A 115 -34.67 41.87 0.94
CA LEU A 115 -35.86 41.06 1.26
C LEU A 115 -36.70 40.78 0.00
N ASP A 116 -36.62 41.67 -0.99
CA ASP A 116 -37.27 41.55 -2.30
C ASP A 116 -36.66 40.45 -3.19
N ASP A 117 -35.37 40.12 -3.00
CA ASP A 117 -34.71 39.03 -3.73
C ASP A 117 -35.08 37.66 -3.14
N VAL A 118 -35.29 37.58 -1.84
CA VAL A 118 -35.81 36.35 -1.20
C VAL A 118 -37.22 36.05 -1.71
N ALA A 119 -38.09 37.06 -1.79
CA ALA A 119 -39.45 36.90 -2.32
C ALA A 119 -39.46 36.49 -3.80
N ARG A 120 -38.58 37.07 -4.63
CA ARG A 120 -38.43 36.67 -6.04
C ARG A 120 -37.93 35.25 -6.21
N VAL A 121 -36.91 34.85 -5.43
CA VAL A 121 -36.39 33.48 -5.47
C VAL A 121 -37.46 32.49 -5.01
N GLN A 122 -38.24 32.85 -3.98
CA GLN A 122 -39.33 32.02 -3.50
C GLN A 122 -40.44 31.86 -4.56
N ALA A 123 -40.81 32.94 -5.27
CA ALA A 123 -41.76 32.86 -6.38
C ALA A 123 -41.27 32.00 -7.55
N ILE A 124 -39.97 32.03 -7.85
CA ILE A 124 -39.36 31.16 -8.88
C ILE A 124 -39.39 29.68 -8.44
N ILE A 125 -39.12 29.41 -7.17
CA ILE A 125 -39.23 28.06 -6.61
C ILE A 125 -40.68 27.57 -6.66
N ASP A 126 -41.63 28.45 -6.33
CA ASP A 126 -43.07 28.12 -6.28
C ASP A 126 -43.68 27.97 -7.67
N SER A 127 -43.13 28.65 -8.68
CA SER A 127 -43.50 28.48 -10.09
C SER A 127 -43.14 27.11 -10.68
N GLY A 128 -42.42 26.27 -9.92
CA GLY A 128 -42.04 24.91 -10.34
C GLY A 128 -40.92 24.84 -11.38
N VAL A 129 -40.38 25.99 -11.80
CA VAL A 129 -39.21 26.07 -12.70
C VAL A 129 -37.99 25.40 -12.06
N ILE A 130 -37.85 25.54 -10.73
CA ILE A 130 -36.81 24.85 -9.95
C ILE A 130 -37.50 23.75 -9.13
N LYS A 131 -37.24 22.49 -9.47
CA LYS A 131 -37.72 21.35 -8.66
C LYS A 131 -37.13 21.43 -7.26
N ARG A 132 -37.99 21.56 -6.24
CA ARG A 132 -37.58 21.51 -4.85
C ARG A 132 -36.86 20.18 -4.58
N ALA A 133 -35.74 20.25 -3.88
CA ALA A 133 -35.06 19.06 -3.41
C ALA A 133 -36.01 18.26 -2.51
N LEU A 134 -36.10 16.95 -2.73
CA LEU A 134 -36.92 16.05 -1.92
C LEU A 134 -36.51 16.16 -0.45
N THR A 135 -37.51 16.17 0.43
CA THR A 135 -37.27 16.22 1.86
C THR A 135 -36.61 14.92 2.34
N LYS A 136 -35.90 14.98 3.48
CA LYS A 136 -35.24 13.81 4.06
C LYS A 136 -36.23 12.67 4.38
N ALA A 137 -37.48 13.02 4.72
CA ALA A 137 -38.55 12.06 4.98
C ALA A 137 -39.02 11.37 3.69
N GLU A 138 -39.22 12.11 2.60
CA GLU A 138 -39.57 11.55 1.29
C GLU A 138 -38.45 10.68 0.72
N LEU A 139 -37.18 11.06 0.93
CA LEU A 139 -36.03 10.23 0.56
C LEU A 139 -35.94 8.94 1.38
N ALA A 140 -36.39 8.94 2.63
CA ALA A 140 -36.44 7.76 3.49
C ALA A 140 -37.57 6.82 3.07
N ALA A 141 -38.79 7.33 2.86
CA ALA A 141 -39.94 6.55 2.42
C ALA A 141 -39.68 5.89 1.05
N ARG A 142 -39.07 6.62 0.11
CA ARG A 142 -38.72 6.09 -1.22
C ARG A 142 -37.62 5.02 -1.18
N ARG A 143 -36.80 5.00 -0.13
CA ARG A 143 -35.77 3.97 0.13
C ARG A 143 -36.37 2.70 0.71
N GLU A 144 -37.46 2.80 1.46
CA GLU A 144 -38.16 1.64 2.03
C GLU A 144 -39.04 0.94 0.99
N GLU A 145 -39.72 1.69 0.11
CA GLU A 145 -40.55 1.11 -0.96
C GLU A 145 -39.73 0.42 -2.07
N ARG A 146 -38.49 0.88 -2.29
CA ARG A 146 -37.56 0.29 -3.27
C ARG A 146 -36.55 -0.56 -2.51
N GLY A 147 -36.90 -1.81 -2.26
CA GLY A 147 -36.00 -2.80 -1.67
C GLY A 147 -34.58 -2.71 -2.25
N THR A 148 -33.57 -2.90 -1.42
CA THR A 148 -32.14 -2.70 -1.75
C THR A 148 -31.70 -3.43 -3.02
N ALA A 149 -32.32 -4.57 -3.34
CA ALA A 149 -32.05 -5.34 -4.55
C ALA A 149 -32.53 -4.68 -5.86
N THR A 150 -33.67 -3.99 -5.87
CA THR A 150 -34.17 -3.31 -7.09
C THR A 150 -33.44 -1.98 -7.31
N ALA A 151 -33.08 -1.28 -6.24
CA ALA A 151 -32.28 -0.06 -6.30
C ALA A 151 -30.87 -0.31 -6.89
N LEU A 152 -30.22 -1.43 -6.53
CA LEU A 152 -28.92 -1.79 -7.10
C LEU A 152 -29.01 -2.20 -8.58
N LYS A 153 -30.10 -2.84 -8.98
CA LYS A 153 -30.33 -3.25 -10.38
C LYS A 153 -30.58 -2.05 -11.30
N GLU A 154 -31.30 -1.03 -10.83
CA GLU A 154 -31.50 0.23 -11.59
C GLU A 154 -30.22 1.07 -11.68
N VAL A 155 -29.44 1.19 -10.60
CA VAL A 155 -28.15 1.91 -10.61
C VAL A 155 -27.09 1.21 -11.47
N ALA A 156 -27.13 -0.12 -11.54
CA ALA A 156 -26.31 -0.92 -12.43
C ALA A 156 -26.69 -0.71 -13.92
N ASN A 157 -27.99 -0.71 -14.23
CA ASN A 157 -28.49 -0.46 -15.58
C ASN A 157 -28.20 0.97 -16.06
N ALA A 158 -28.19 1.96 -15.16
CA ALA A 158 -27.83 3.34 -15.52
C ALA A 158 -26.38 3.51 -16.00
N ASN A 159 -25.50 2.54 -15.70
CA ASN A 159 -24.08 2.61 -16.03
C ASN A 159 -23.64 1.65 -17.15
N ASN A 160 -24.56 0.94 -17.83
CA ASN A 160 -24.25 -0.04 -18.88
C ASN A 160 -23.17 -1.07 -18.50
N LYS A 161 -23.00 -1.38 -17.20
CA LYS A 161 -22.09 -2.42 -16.74
C LYS A 161 -22.93 -3.63 -16.33
N PRO A 162 -22.76 -4.81 -16.97
CA PRO A 162 -23.44 -6.01 -16.55
C PRO A 162 -22.97 -6.36 -15.13
N VAL A 163 -23.85 -6.19 -14.14
CA VAL A 163 -23.61 -6.68 -12.79
C VAL A 163 -23.96 -8.16 -12.79
N VAL A 164 -22.95 -8.99 -13.06
CA VAL A 164 -23.03 -10.42 -12.80
C VAL A 164 -22.96 -10.59 -11.29
N LEU A 165 -24.10 -10.90 -10.69
CA LEU A 165 -24.13 -11.42 -9.33
C LEU A 165 -23.57 -12.84 -9.40
N THR A 166 -22.25 -12.98 -9.32
CA THR A 166 -21.65 -14.30 -9.07
C THR A 166 -22.22 -14.79 -7.74
N PRO A 167 -22.77 -16.01 -7.68
CA PRO A 167 -23.24 -16.57 -6.42
C PRO A 167 -22.07 -16.53 -5.43
N LYS A 168 -22.31 -15.90 -4.27
CA LYS A 168 -21.32 -15.85 -3.21
C LYS A 168 -20.98 -17.31 -2.88
N PRO A 169 -19.71 -17.73 -2.98
CA PRO A 169 -19.35 -19.11 -2.65
C PRO A 169 -19.78 -19.38 -1.21
N ASP A 170 -20.33 -20.56 -0.95
CA ASP A 170 -20.73 -20.97 0.39
C ASP A 170 -19.47 -21.03 1.27
N LEU A 171 -19.24 -19.99 2.06
CA LEU A 171 -18.13 -19.95 3.01
C LEU A 171 -18.49 -20.83 4.22
N PRO A 172 -17.51 -21.58 4.77
CA PRO A 172 -17.72 -22.34 5.99
C PRO A 172 -18.11 -21.43 7.16
N ASP A 173 -18.92 -21.98 8.06
CA ASP A 173 -19.47 -21.24 9.21
C ASP A 173 -18.35 -20.60 10.04
N GLY A 174 -18.49 -19.29 10.29
CA GLY A 174 -17.56 -18.51 11.11
C GLY A 174 -16.44 -17.80 10.33
N VAL A 175 -16.31 -18.02 9.02
CA VAL A 175 -15.35 -17.29 8.17
C VAL A 175 -16.04 -16.14 7.43
N ASN A 176 -15.56 -14.92 7.66
CA ASN A 176 -16.12 -13.72 7.08
C ASN A 176 -15.02 -12.78 6.54
N PHE A 177 -14.84 -12.74 5.23
CA PHE A 177 -13.88 -11.84 4.58
C PHE A 177 -14.26 -10.35 4.67
N PHE A 178 -15.51 -10.03 5.03
CA PHE A 178 -15.92 -8.66 5.28
C PHE A 178 -15.41 -8.13 6.63
N ASP A 179 -15.06 -9.03 7.56
CA ASP A 179 -14.38 -8.61 8.79
C ASP A 179 -12.91 -8.34 8.49
N GLN A 180 -12.53 -7.06 8.61
CA GLN A 180 -11.18 -6.59 8.34
C GLN A 180 -10.12 -7.30 9.20
N ASN A 181 -10.47 -7.72 10.42
CA ASN A 181 -9.54 -8.41 11.31
C ASN A 181 -9.25 -9.84 10.83
N GLN A 182 -10.29 -10.58 10.41
CA GLN A 182 -10.14 -11.92 9.86
C GLN A 182 -9.40 -11.89 8.52
N ALA A 183 -9.74 -10.92 7.64
CA ALA A 183 -9.04 -10.74 6.37
C ALA A 183 -7.55 -10.40 6.57
N ARG A 184 -7.22 -9.54 7.54
CA ARG A 184 -5.81 -9.24 7.90
C ARG A 184 -5.08 -10.44 8.47
N TYR A 185 -5.70 -11.19 9.37
CA TYR A 185 -5.08 -12.37 9.94
C TYR A 185 -4.78 -13.42 8.87
N LEU A 186 -5.76 -13.70 8.00
CA LEU A 186 -5.58 -14.59 6.85
C LEU A 186 -4.49 -14.07 5.91
N GLY A 187 -4.53 -12.79 5.55
CA GLY A 187 -3.53 -12.16 4.69
C GLY A 187 -2.11 -12.28 5.25
N LYS A 188 -1.95 -12.14 6.57
CA LYS A 188 -0.66 -12.36 7.25
C LYS A 188 -0.19 -13.80 7.14
N CYS A 189 -1.06 -14.80 7.36
CA CYS A 189 -0.70 -16.22 7.23
C CYS A 189 -0.32 -16.58 5.79
N VAL A 190 -1.09 -16.10 4.80
CA VAL A 190 -0.79 -16.31 3.37
C VAL A 190 0.55 -15.69 2.99
N LEU A 191 0.86 -14.49 3.50
CA LEU A 191 2.13 -13.82 3.25
C LEU A 191 3.31 -14.56 3.90
N MET A 192 3.15 -15.09 5.11
CA MET A 192 4.17 -15.92 5.78
C MET A 192 4.47 -17.22 5.02
N ARG A 193 3.49 -17.75 4.27
CA ARG A 193 3.62 -18.95 3.42
C ARG A 193 3.98 -18.64 1.97
N GLY A 194 4.45 -17.43 1.67
CA GLY A 194 4.93 -17.07 0.33
C GLY A 194 3.82 -17.03 -0.73
N MET A 195 2.65 -16.49 -0.38
CA MET A 195 1.46 -16.40 -1.26
C MET A 195 0.81 -17.75 -1.58
N ASN A 196 1.14 -18.82 -0.85
CA ASN A 196 0.42 -20.09 -0.93
C ASN A 196 -0.89 -20.00 -0.12
N PHE A 197 -2.02 -19.74 -0.79
CA PHE A 197 -3.33 -19.58 -0.15
C PHE A 197 -3.79 -20.85 0.58
N ALA A 198 -3.53 -22.04 0.05
CA ALA A 198 -3.93 -23.29 0.68
C ALA A 198 -3.21 -23.50 2.03
N ALA A 199 -1.90 -23.30 2.06
CA ALA A 199 -1.10 -23.38 3.29
C ALA A 199 -1.43 -22.24 4.27
N GLY A 200 -1.69 -21.03 3.77
CA GLY A 200 -2.07 -19.89 4.60
C GLY A 200 -3.44 -20.07 5.26
N VAL A 201 -4.40 -20.67 4.55
CA VAL A 201 -5.73 -20.99 5.09
C VAL A 201 -5.65 -22.11 6.12
N SER A 202 -4.87 -23.17 5.87
CA SER A 202 -4.71 -24.26 6.84
C SER A 202 -4.07 -23.78 8.15
N ASP A 203 -3.15 -22.82 8.07
CA ASP A 203 -2.56 -22.18 9.25
C ASP A 203 -3.56 -21.28 9.99
N ALA A 204 -4.34 -20.48 9.25
CA ALA A 204 -5.29 -19.56 9.84
C ALA A 204 -6.50 -20.27 10.48
N TYR A 205 -6.93 -21.39 9.88
CA TYR A 205 -8.13 -22.13 10.28
C TYR A 205 -7.84 -23.63 10.34
N PRO A 206 -7.08 -24.11 11.35
CA PRO A 206 -6.64 -25.50 11.43
C PRO A 206 -7.77 -26.51 11.70
N LYS A 207 -8.96 -26.04 12.06
CA LYS A 207 -10.14 -26.89 12.33
C LYS A 207 -10.94 -27.22 11.07
N LEU A 208 -10.70 -26.52 9.96
CA LEU A 208 -11.39 -26.78 8.70
C LEU A 208 -10.90 -28.08 8.08
N SER A 209 -11.80 -28.78 7.40
CA SER A 209 -11.39 -29.92 6.60
C SER A 209 -10.48 -29.47 5.44
N PRO A 210 -9.56 -30.33 4.95
CA PRO A 210 -8.70 -29.98 3.81
C PRO A 210 -9.48 -29.54 2.56
N TYR A 211 -10.68 -30.10 2.36
CA TYR A 211 -11.57 -29.73 1.27
C TYR A 211 -12.10 -28.29 1.43
N GLU A 212 -12.65 -27.95 2.60
CA GLU A 212 -13.14 -26.60 2.89
C GLU A 212 -12.01 -25.57 2.87
N ALA A 213 -10.81 -25.94 3.35
CA ALA A 213 -9.62 -25.09 3.26
C ALA A 213 -9.26 -24.78 1.79
N GLY A 214 -9.38 -25.76 0.89
CA GLY A 214 -9.17 -25.56 -0.55
C GLY A 214 -10.21 -24.65 -1.18
N VAL A 215 -11.50 -24.83 -0.86
CA VAL A 215 -12.58 -23.95 -1.33
C VAL A 215 -12.37 -22.53 -0.82
N LEU A 216 -12.02 -22.38 0.46
CA LEU A 216 -11.78 -21.09 1.08
C LEU A 216 -10.52 -20.40 0.53
N ALA A 217 -9.47 -21.16 0.22
CA ALA A 217 -8.26 -20.64 -0.43
C ALA A 217 -8.56 -20.05 -1.81
N ASN A 218 -9.35 -20.76 -2.62
CA ASN A 218 -9.78 -20.27 -3.93
C ASN A 218 -10.65 -19.01 -3.79
N ALA A 219 -11.60 -19.01 -2.86
CA ALA A 219 -12.42 -17.83 -2.58
C ALA A 219 -11.58 -16.63 -2.09
N ALA A 220 -10.60 -16.87 -1.21
CA ALA A 220 -9.70 -15.85 -0.68
C ALA A 220 -8.77 -15.26 -1.75
N GLU A 221 -8.33 -16.07 -2.71
CA GLU A 221 -7.51 -15.61 -3.84
C GLU A 221 -8.23 -14.56 -4.69
N HIS A 222 -9.56 -14.67 -4.80
CA HIS A 222 -10.38 -13.81 -5.64
C HIS A 222 -11.00 -12.63 -4.86
N ASP A 223 -10.98 -12.66 -3.53
CA ASP A 223 -11.62 -11.62 -2.72
C ASP A 223 -10.77 -10.32 -2.67
N PRO A 224 -11.33 -9.16 -3.06
CA PRO A 224 -10.61 -7.89 -3.04
C PRO A 224 -10.22 -7.44 -1.62
N ASN A 225 -10.98 -7.82 -0.58
CA ASN A 225 -10.68 -7.45 0.80
C ASN A 225 -9.45 -8.20 1.31
N VAL A 226 -9.33 -9.49 0.97
CA VAL A 226 -8.15 -10.30 1.34
C VAL A 226 -6.92 -9.80 0.60
N ARG A 227 -7.03 -9.46 -0.69
CA ARG A 227 -5.92 -8.86 -1.46
C ARG A 227 -5.46 -7.53 -0.86
N ALA A 228 -6.39 -6.63 -0.54
CA ALA A 228 -6.06 -5.36 0.11
C ALA A 228 -5.39 -5.57 1.48
N ALA A 229 -5.81 -6.58 2.23
CA ALA A 229 -5.19 -6.94 3.50
C ALA A 229 -3.76 -7.49 3.32
N ILE A 230 -3.53 -8.34 2.31
CA ILE A 230 -2.20 -8.84 1.95
C ILE A 230 -1.27 -7.68 1.56
N GLU A 231 -1.72 -6.75 0.72
CA GLU A 231 -0.93 -5.57 0.33
C GLU A 231 -0.59 -4.69 1.54
N GLN A 232 -1.53 -4.53 2.47
CA GLN A 232 -1.29 -3.77 3.70
C GLN A 232 -0.26 -4.45 4.62
N GLU A 233 -0.31 -5.78 4.74
CA GLU A 233 0.67 -6.54 5.54
C GLU A 233 2.03 -6.63 4.84
N ALA A 234 2.05 -6.73 3.51
CA ALA A 234 3.27 -6.70 2.70
C ALA A 234 3.99 -5.36 2.84
N SER A 235 3.27 -4.26 2.69
CA SER A 235 3.84 -2.91 2.84
C SER A 235 4.36 -2.63 4.26
N GLN A 236 3.66 -3.10 5.30
CA GLN A 236 4.18 -3.01 6.68
C GLN A 236 5.53 -3.72 6.86
N ARG A 237 5.80 -4.74 6.07
CA ARG A 237 7.08 -5.48 6.07
C ARG A 237 8.08 -4.98 5.04
N GLY A 238 7.77 -3.89 4.31
CA GLY A 238 8.62 -3.36 3.24
C GLY A 238 8.67 -4.24 1.98
N LEU A 239 7.70 -5.13 1.81
CA LEU A 239 7.54 -6.01 0.64
C LEU A 239 6.55 -5.44 -0.39
N GLY A 240 5.99 -4.24 -0.15
CA GLY A 240 5.10 -3.58 -1.10
C GLY A 240 5.83 -3.16 -2.37
N ASP A 241 5.12 -3.02 -3.50
CA ASP A 241 5.75 -2.63 -4.77
C ASP A 241 6.34 -1.21 -4.72
N SER A 242 5.73 -0.30 -3.97
CA SER A 242 6.32 1.01 -3.67
C SER A 242 7.61 0.88 -2.87
N ASP A 243 7.65 -0.04 -1.91
CA ASP A 243 8.79 -0.24 -1.01
C ASP A 243 9.95 -0.92 -1.74
N LYS A 244 9.65 -1.86 -2.67
CA LYS A 244 10.62 -2.42 -3.59
C LYS A 244 11.27 -1.34 -4.45
N GLN A 245 10.50 -0.41 -5.00
CA GLN A 245 11.05 0.70 -5.78
C GLN A 245 11.95 1.61 -4.93
N ILE A 246 11.54 1.90 -3.70
CA ILE A 246 12.34 2.67 -2.74
C ILE A 246 13.64 1.92 -2.41
N PHE A 247 13.56 0.62 -2.15
CA PHE A 247 14.72 -0.22 -1.84
C PHE A 247 15.70 -0.32 -3.02
N VAL A 248 15.21 -0.54 -4.24
CA VAL A 248 16.05 -0.52 -5.45
C VAL A 248 16.67 0.87 -5.65
N GLY A 249 15.92 1.94 -5.39
CA GLY A 249 16.45 3.31 -5.41
C GLY A 249 17.57 3.55 -4.39
N LEU A 250 17.43 3.01 -3.17
CA LEU A 250 18.47 3.04 -2.14
C LEU A 250 19.70 2.24 -2.55
N LEU A 251 19.52 1.02 -3.07
CA LEU A 251 20.61 0.21 -3.60
C LEU A 251 21.36 0.94 -4.71
N TRP A 252 20.65 1.59 -5.65
CA TRP A 252 21.27 2.35 -6.72
C TRP A 252 22.04 3.57 -6.20
N LYS A 253 21.53 4.22 -5.15
CA LYS A 253 22.22 5.33 -4.48
C LYS A 253 23.51 4.87 -3.79
N HIS A 254 23.50 3.70 -3.12
CA HIS A 254 24.71 3.13 -2.52
C HIS A 254 25.70 2.66 -3.60
N ALA A 255 25.21 2.05 -4.67
CA ALA A 255 26.01 1.60 -5.81
C ALA A 255 26.74 2.77 -6.51
N THR A 256 26.10 3.94 -6.60
CA THR A 256 26.65 5.15 -7.22
C THR A 256 27.40 6.06 -6.25
N SER A 257 27.47 5.72 -4.95
CA SER A 257 28.22 6.53 -3.99
C SER A 257 29.72 6.52 -4.29
N LEU A 258 30.33 7.71 -4.33
CA LEU A 258 31.78 7.90 -4.48
C LEU A 258 32.49 8.09 -3.15
N ARG A 259 31.76 8.02 -2.03
CA ARG A 259 32.34 8.23 -0.70
C ARG A 259 33.18 7.02 -0.29
N PRO A 260 34.41 7.22 0.22
CA PRO A 260 35.26 6.10 0.67
C PRO A 260 34.63 5.30 1.80
N GLN A 261 33.81 5.95 2.64
CA GLN A 261 33.13 5.33 3.79
C GLN A 261 32.09 4.28 3.36
N ASP A 262 31.48 4.44 2.18
CA ASP A 262 30.40 3.57 1.71
C ASP A 262 30.93 2.42 0.84
N TYR A 263 32.25 2.13 0.83
CA TYR A 263 32.84 1.17 -0.11
C TYR A 263 32.28 -0.25 0.03
N GLN A 264 32.06 -0.70 1.28
CA GLN A 264 31.47 -2.02 1.55
C GLN A 264 30.00 -2.08 1.12
N ASP A 265 29.22 -1.05 1.47
CA ASP A 265 27.80 -0.95 1.10
C ASP A 265 27.64 -0.87 -0.42
N ARG A 266 28.52 -0.14 -1.11
CA ARG A 266 28.57 -0.07 -2.58
C ARG A 266 28.82 -1.43 -3.21
N GLY A 267 29.82 -2.17 -2.72
CA GLY A 267 30.13 -3.52 -3.23
C GLY A 267 28.97 -4.49 -3.02
N THR A 268 28.33 -4.43 -1.85
CA THR A 268 27.18 -5.28 -1.51
C THR A 268 25.96 -4.92 -2.36
N ALA A 269 25.68 -3.63 -2.52
CA ALA A 269 24.58 -3.15 -3.36
C ALA A 269 24.78 -3.54 -4.83
N MET A 270 25.99 -3.40 -5.36
CA MET A 270 26.33 -3.83 -6.73
C MET A 270 26.14 -5.34 -6.91
N ARG A 271 26.52 -6.16 -5.92
CA ARG A 271 26.32 -7.62 -5.96
C ARG A 271 24.85 -8.02 -5.93
N ILE A 272 24.04 -7.33 -5.13
CA ILE A 272 22.59 -7.58 -5.06
C ILE A 272 21.92 -7.17 -6.38
N LEU A 273 22.24 -5.96 -6.87
CA LEU A 273 21.73 -5.48 -8.15
C LEU A 273 22.16 -6.39 -9.31
N SER A 274 23.41 -6.85 -9.33
CA SER A 274 23.88 -7.77 -10.37
C SER A 274 23.10 -9.08 -10.36
N LYS A 275 22.83 -9.68 -9.20
CA LYS A 275 22.01 -10.90 -9.13
C LYS A 275 20.61 -10.66 -9.68
N VAL A 276 19.91 -9.65 -9.17
CA VAL A 276 18.50 -9.39 -9.54
C VAL A 276 18.34 -9.08 -11.03
N PHE A 277 19.24 -8.29 -11.62
CA PHE A 277 19.13 -7.87 -13.02
C PHE A 277 19.77 -8.84 -14.02
N ILE A 278 20.84 -9.55 -13.65
CA ILE A 278 21.53 -10.49 -14.56
C ILE A 278 20.83 -11.86 -14.56
N GLU A 279 20.38 -12.38 -13.41
CA GLU A 279 19.67 -13.67 -13.36
C GLU A 279 18.33 -13.60 -14.10
N GLN A 280 17.63 -12.46 -14.06
CA GLN A 280 16.39 -12.26 -14.83
C GLN A 280 16.63 -12.19 -16.35
N GLN A 281 17.75 -11.61 -16.79
CA GLN A 281 18.11 -11.65 -18.22
C GLN A 281 18.53 -13.05 -18.67
N ALA A 282 19.22 -13.82 -17.81
CA ALA A 282 19.63 -15.18 -18.13
C ALA A 282 18.43 -16.13 -18.30
N GLN A 283 17.33 -15.93 -17.57
CA GLN A 283 16.12 -16.75 -17.71
C GLN A 283 15.21 -16.34 -18.88
N GLN A 284 15.28 -15.10 -19.36
CA GLN A 284 14.45 -14.64 -20.48
C GLN A 284 15.08 -14.82 -21.86
N GLN A 285 16.36 -15.20 -21.94
CA GLN A 285 16.92 -15.71 -23.19
C GLN A 285 16.56 -17.19 -23.33
N GLN A 286 15.31 -17.47 -23.71
CA GLN A 286 15.13 -18.68 -24.52
C GLN A 286 16.13 -18.58 -25.67
N PRO A 287 16.91 -19.64 -25.96
CA PRO A 287 17.86 -19.61 -27.05
C PRO A 287 17.09 -19.25 -28.32
N VAL A 288 17.21 -17.98 -28.73
CA VAL A 288 16.66 -17.53 -29.99
C VAL A 288 17.43 -18.32 -31.03
N SER A 289 16.75 -19.26 -31.67
CA SER A 289 17.31 -19.98 -32.81
C SER A 289 17.60 -18.93 -33.87
N LEU A 290 18.84 -18.46 -33.93
CA LEU A 290 19.33 -17.63 -35.02
C LEU A 290 19.22 -18.50 -36.26
N HIS A 291 18.23 -18.23 -37.11
CA HIS A 291 18.13 -18.80 -38.43
C HIS A 291 19.33 -18.25 -39.21
N ILE A 292 20.44 -19.00 -39.21
CA ILE A 292 21.59 -18.66 -40.04
C ILE A 292 21.20 -19.03 -41.47
N GLU A 293 20.72 -18.03 -42.20
CA GLU A 293 20.44 -18.16 -43.63
C GLU A 293 21.75 -18.57 -44.36
N GLY A 294 21.67 -19.58 -45.23
CA GLY A 294 22.82 -20.04 -46.03
C GLY A 294 23.65 -21.21 -45.45
N ILE A 295 23.30 -21.76 -44.28
CA ILE A 295 23.95 -22.99 -43.79
C ILE A 295 23.78 -24.15 -44.78
N SER A 296 22.59 -24.29 -45.37
CA SER A 296 22.31 -25.33 -46.37
C SER A 296 23.16 -25.16 -47.62
N GLU A 297 23.40 -23.92 -48.06
CA GLU A 297 24.26 -23.64 -49.21
C GLU A 297 25.74 -23.89 -48.88
N GLY A 298 26.19 -23.52 -47.68
CA GLY A 298 27.53 -23.82 -47.18
C GLY A 298 27.81 -25.31 -47.04
N LEU A 299 26.86 -26.07 -46.48
CA LEU A 299 26.94 -27.54 -46.37
C LEU A 299 26.97 -28.21 -47.75
N ALA A 300 26.17 -27.73 -48.70
CA ALA A 300 26.18 -28.22 -50.07
C ALA A 300 27.53 -27.97 -50.77
N ARG A 301 28.15 -26.80 -50.56
CA ARG A 301 29.50 -26.49 -51.08
C ARG A 301 30.60 -27.34 -50.45
N MET A 302 30.41 -27.80 -49.21
CA MET A 302 31.32 -28.73 -48.54
C MET A 302 31.07 -30.20 -48.92
N GLY A 303 30.14 -30.47 -49.84
CA GLY A 303 29.84 -31.83 -50.30
C GLY A 303 29.04 -32.67 -49.31
N LEU A 304 28.50 -32.05 -48.25
CA LEU A 304 27.59 -32.69 -47.29
C LEU A 304 26.17 -32.61 -47.86
N THR A 305 25.92 -33.44 -48.87
CA THR A 305 24.57 -33.63 -49.40
C THR A 305 23.69 -34.32 -48.35
N PRO A 306 22.36 -34.09 -48.37
CA PRO A 306 21.44 -34.64 -47.36
C PRO A 306 21.49 -36.18 -47.24
N ASP A 307 21.94 -36.89 -48.29
CA ASP A 307 22.16 -38.34 -48.26
C ASP A 307 23.32 -38.77 -47.34
N VAL A 308 24.36 -37.94 -47.20
CA VAL A 308 25.49 -38.19 -46.29
C VAL A 308 25.11 -37.87 -44.84
N LEU A 309 24.28 -36.85 -44.63
CA LEU A 309 23.74 -36.50 -43.32
C LEU A 309 22.72 -37.53 -42.81
N ALA A 310 21.96 -38.17 -43.71
CA ALA A 310 21.05 -39.26 -43.37
C ALA A 310 21.78 -40.56 -42.98
N THR A 311 23.07 -40.70 -43.33
CA THR A 311 23.90 -41.84 -42.94
C THR A 311 24.73 -41.60 -41.68
N VAL A 312 24.73 -40.38 -41.11
CA VAL A 312 25.28 -40.14 -39.78
C VAL A 312 24.29 -40.70 -38.77
N PRO A 313 24.62 -41.81 -38.07
CA PRO A 313 23.72 -42.34 -37.06
C PRO A 313 23.59 -41.28 -35.96
N ALA A 314 22.37 -41.07 -35.48
CA ALA A 314 22.04 -40.21 -34.35
C ALA A 314 22.65 -40.74 -33.02
N MET A 315 23.98 -40.81 -32.94
CA MET A 315 24.75 -41.30 -31.79
C MET A 315 25.08 -40.21 -30.77
N VAL A 316 24.38 -39.07 -30.81
CA VAL A 316 24.56 -38.00 -29.81
C VAL A 316 23.23 -37.70 -29.13
N SER A 317 22.69 -38.74 -28.50
CA SER A 317 21.96 -38.62 -27.23
C SER A 317 22.57 -39.65 -26.28
N ALA A 318 23.88 -39.54 -26.11
CA ALA A 318 24.52 -40.09 -24.92
C ALA A 318 23.99 -39.23 -23.76
N GLU A 319 23.02 -39.79 -23.03
CA GLU A 319 22.80 -39.45 -21.63
C GLU A 319 24.18 -39.25 -20.99
N MET A 320 24.51 -38.01 -20.63
CA MET A 320 25.63 -37.81 -19.73
C MET A 320 25.26 -38.57 -18.46
N PRO A 321 26.06 -39.56 -18.03
CA PRO A 321 25.85 -40.15 -16.73
C PRO A 321 25.94 -39.03 -15.70
N ASP A 322 24.87 -38.91 -14.93
CA ASP A 322 24.73 -38.03 -13.78
C ASP A 322 25.92 -38.30 -12.84
N LEU A 323 26.96 -37.46 -12.96
CA LEU A 323 28.09 -37.42 -12.05
C LEU A 323 27.54 -36.96 -10.70
N LYS A 324 27.11 -37.93 -9.90
CA LYS A 324 26.84 -37.73 -8.48
C LYS A 324 28.13 -37.29 -7.83
N ASP A 325 28.15 -36.04 -7.39
CA ASP A 325 29.17 -35.43 -6.53
C ASP A 325 29.13 -36.03 -5.10
N GLU A 326 29.26 -37.35 -4.98
CA GLU A 326 29.53 -38.02 -3.71
C GLU A 326 31.04 -38.32 -3.67
N ASP A 327 31.83 -37.47 -2.98
CA ASP A 327 33.13 -37.77 -2.34
C ASP A 327 34.06 -36.53 -2.23
N PHE A 328 33.57 -35.41 -1.67
CA PHE A 328 34.44 -34.24 -1.40
C PHE A 328 34.40 -33.72 0.04
N GLU A 329 33.99 -34.54 1.02
CA GLU A 329 34.08 -34.19 2.44
C GLU A 329 34.67 -35.34 3.27
N LYS A 330 35.98 -35.58 3.16
CA LYS A 330 36.76 -36.13 4.28
C LYS A 330 38.26 -36.08 4.01
N GLU A 331 38.90 -34.98 4.38
CA GLU A 331 40.28 -34.97 4.89
C GLU A 331 40.63 -33.55 5.30
N GLU A 332 40.62 -33.28 6.60
CA GLU A 332 41.57 -32.40 7.30
C GLU A 332 41.12 -32.29 8.78
N ASP A 333 41.63 -33.19 9.61
CA ASP A 333 41.79 -33.02 11.05
C ASP A 333 42.97 -33.95 11.48
N GLU A 334 44.19 -33.45 11.30
CA GLU A 334 45.40 -33.81 12.08
C GLU A 334 46.09 -32.54 12.57
#